data_AF-A0A543PJ90-F1
#
_entry.id   AF-A0A543PJ90-F1
#
_cell.length_a   1.000
_cell.length_b   1.000
_cell.length_c   1.000
_cell.angle_alpha   90.00
_cell.angle_beta   90.00
_cell.angle_gamma   90.00
#
_symmetry.space_group_name_H-M   'P 1'
#
loop_
_entity.id
_entity.type
_entity.pdbx_description
1 polymer ?
#
loop_
_entity_poly.entity_id
_entity_poly.type
_entity_poly.pdbx_seq_one_letter_code
_entity_poly.pdbx_strand_id
1 'polypeptide(L)'
;MAHADLVRLTDKWPTTAATPPGVADLLSTARALIPLAWFHYESMVVAGMWSLLAVEAALRVRLDSEQQLVKLIGRAQRDGLITDQWATRLHAARHVRNDLAHARQQDAWTVGMAAPVLATAHEVIAVLYPD
;
A
#
# COMPACT_ATOMS: atom_id res chain seq x y z
N MET A 1 -17.98 0.30 12.59
CA MET A 1 -17.62 1.35 11.62
C MET A 1 -18.60 1.25 10.47
N ALA A 2 -19.39 2.29 10.17
CA ALA A 2 -20.37 2.26 9.08
C ALA A 2 -19.70 2.39 7.70
N HIS A 3 -20.39 2.04 6.62
CA HIS A 3 -19.89 2.25 5.24
C HIS A 3 -19.38 3.68 5.00
N ALA A 4 -20.14 4.69 5.45
CA ALA A 4 -19.74 6.09 5.32
C ALA A 4 -18.45 6.45 6.08
N ASP A 5 -18.13 5.74 7.17
CA ASP A 5 -16.86 5.93 7.88
C ASP A 5 -15.68 5.39 7.06
N LEU A 6 -15.87 4.27 6.36
CA LEU A 6 -14.84 3.68 5.48
C LEU A 6 -14.56 4.59 4.28
N VAL A 7 -15.58 5.22 3.70
CA VAL A 7 -15.40 6.23 2.65
C VAL A 7 -14.61 7.44 3.18
N ARG A 8 -15.04 8.01 4.31
CA ARG A 8 -14.32 9.14 4.94
C ARG A 8 -12.88 8.83 5.33
N LEU A 9 -12.58 7.56 5.63
CA LEU A 9 -11.23 7.12 5.92
C LEU A 9 -10.35 7.23 4.67
N THR A 10 -10.87 6.84 3.49
CA THR A 10 -10.11 6.85 2.24
C THR A 10 -9.80 8.25 1.72
N ASP A 11 -10.65 9.24 2.03
CA ASP A 11 -10.49 10.63 1.57
C ASP A 11 -9.28 11.34 2.19
N LYS A 12 -8.71 10.78 3.28
CA LYS A 12 -7.58 11.37 3.99
C LYS A 12 -6.24 11.11 3.32
N TRP A 13 -6.18 10.15 2.39
CA TRP A 13 -4.91 9.70 1.84
C TRP A 13 -4.50 10.53 0.61
N PRO A 14 -3.25 10.99 0.54
CA PRO A 14 -2.81 11.85 -0.56
C PRO A 14 -2.80 11.09 -1.89
N THR A 15 -2.94 11.86 -2.97
CA THR A 15 -2.71 11.46 -4.36
C THR A 15 -1.98 12.59 -5.06
N THR A 16 -1.07 12.27 -5.96
CA THR A 16 -0.33 13.26 -6.75
C THR A 16 -0.52 12.99 -8.24
N ALA A 17 -0.63 14.06 -9.03
CA ALA A 17 -0.76 14.00 -10.48
C ALA A 17 0.50 13.49 -11.16
N ALA A 18 1.67 13.64 -10.51
CA ALA A 18 2.95 13.12 -10.99
C ALA A 18 3.09 11.58 -10.81
N THR A 19 2.16 10.92 -10.11
CA THR A 19 2.20 9.46 -9.94
C THR A 19 2.05 8.75 -11.30
N PRO A 20 2.92 7.78 -11.66
CA PRO A 20 2.81 7.05 -12.92
C PRO A 20 1.43 6.39 -13.09
N PRO A 21 0.81 6.39 -14.28
CA PRO A 21 -0.58 5.95 -14.46
C PRO A 21 -0.89 4.56 -13.88
N GLY A 22 -0.05 3.55 -14.16
CA GLY A 22 -0.26 2.21 -13.63
C GLY A 22 -0.13 2.11 -12.09
N VAL A 23 0.68 2.97 -11.47
CA VAL A 23 0.78 3.08 -10.00
C VAL A 23 -0.48 3.74 -9.43
N ALA A 24 -0.96 4.81 -10.09
CA ALA A 24 -2.17 5.52 -9.70
C ALA A 24 -3.41 4.60 -9.76
N ASP A 25 -3.52 3.77 -10.80
CA ASP A 25 -4.61 2.79 -10.95
C ASP A 25 -4.61 1.74 -9.84
N LEU A 26 -3.43 1.23 -9.47
CA LEU A 26 -3.28 0.27 -8.36
C LEU A 26 -3.68 0.90 -7.03
N LEU A 27 -3.25 2.15 -6.75
CA LEU A 27 -3.65 2.88 -5.54
C LEU A 27 -5.15 3.17 -5.51
N SER A 28 -5.72 3.62 -6.63
CA SER A 28 -7.15 3.90 -6.77
C SER A 28 -7.97 2.63 -6.51
N THR A 29 -7.53 1.49 -7.05
CA THR A 29 -8.16 0.20 -6.80
C THR A 29 -8.04 -0.21 -5.33
N ALA A 30 -6.85 -0.12 -4.73
CA ALA A 30 -6.64 -0.41 -3.31
C ALA A 30 -7.59 0.42 -2.43
N ARG A 31 -7.72 1.71 -2.74
CA ARG A 31 -8.61 2.65 -2.06
C ARG A 31 -10.08 2.25 -2.19
N ALA A 32 -10.54 1.92 -3.40
CA ALA A 32 -11.92 1.53 -3.67
C ALA A 32 -12.35 0.23 -2.96
N LEU A 33 -11.39 -0.65 -2.65
CA LEU A 33 -11.65 -1.90 -1.93
C LEU A 33 -11.98 -1.68 -0.44
N ILE A 34 -11.62 -0.53 0.15
CA ILE A 34 -11.89 -0.25 1.56
C ILE A 34 -13.39 -0.07 1.84
N PRO A 35 -14.15 0.79 1.11
CA PRO A 35 -15.60 0.84 1.25
C PRO A 35 -16.27 -0.49 0.88
N LEU A 36 -15.74 -1.21 -0.12
CA LEU A 36 -16.27 -2.53 -0.51
C LEU A 36 -16.19 -3.56 0.62
N ALA A 37 -15.23 -3.40 1.54
CA ALA A 37 -15.10 -4.27 2.70
C ALA A 37 -16.31 -4.25 3.64
N TRP A 38 -17.20 -3.25 3.51
CA TRP A 38 -18.50 -3.25 4.17
C TRP A 38 -19.40 -4.41 3.70
N PHE A 39 -19.35 -4.73 2.41
CA PHE A 39 -20.14 -5.81 1.80
C PHE A 39 -19.39 -7.14 1.81
N HIS A 40 -18.08 -7.08 1.58
CA HIS A 40 -17.21 -8.26 1.52
C HIS A 40 -15.95 -8.01 2.32
N TYR A 41 -15.96 -8.41 3.60
CA TYR A 41 -14.88 -8.11 4.54
C TYR A 41 -13.48 -8.49 4.04
N GLU A 42 -13.35 -9.56 3.25
CA GLU A 42 -12.10 -9.99 2.60
C GLU A 42 -11.49 -8.92 1.67
N SER A 43 -12.28 -7.98 1.17
CA SER A 43 -11.76 -6.85 0.38
C SER A 43 -10.74 -6.03 1.17
N MET A 44 -10.78 -6.07 2.51
CA MET A 44 -9.83 -5.39 3.38
C MET A 44 -8.39 -5.90 3.18
N VAL A 45 -8.22 -7.23 3.09
CA VAL A 45 -6.90 -7.80 2.88
C VAL A 45 -6.43 -7.61 1.43
N VAL A 46 -7.35 -7.69 0.47
CA VAL A 46 -7.06 -7.40 -0.95
C VAL A 46 -6.62 -5.95 -1.13
N ALA A 47 -7.25 -5.00 -0.43
CA ALA A 47 -6.87 -3.59 -0.42
C ALA A 47 -5.41 -3.39 0.03
N GLY A 48 -5.02 -4.05 1.14
CA GLY A 48 -3.64 -4.03 1.62
C GLY A 48 -2.66 -4.62 0.60
N MET A 49 -3.00 -5.74 -0.03
CA MET A 49 -2.18 -6.36 -1.08
C MET A 49 -1.99 -5.45 -2.30
N TRP A 50 -3.06 -4.82 -2.78
CA TRP A 50 -2.99 -3.91 -3.93
C TRP A 50 -2.17 -2.66 -3.62
N SER A 51 -2.25 -2.12 -2.40
CA SER A 51 -1.43 -0.98 -2.00
C SER A 51 0.07 -1.33 -1.95
N LEU A 52 0.43 -2.54 -1.53
CA LEU A 52 1.83 -3.00 -1.58
C LEU A 52 2.32 -3.22 -3.00
N LEU A 53 1.45 -3.70 -3.89
CA LEU A 53 1.76 -3.82 -5.31
C LEU A 53 2.00 -2.44 -5.94
N ALA A 54 1.20 -1.44 -5.56
CA ALA A 54 1.41 -0.05 -5.98
C ALA A 54 2.77 0.49 -5.51
N VAL A 55 3.14 0.26 -4.25
CA VAL A 55 4.46 0.66 -3.72
C VAL A 55 5.59 -0.07 -4.44
N GLU A 56 5.45 -1.36 -4.71
CA GLU A 56 6.44 -2.11 -5.48
C GLU A 56 6.62 -1.51 -6.87
N ALA A 57 5.53 -1.29 -7.61
CA ALA A 57 5.56 -0.69 -8.94
C ALA A 57 6.18 0.72 -8.93
N ALA A 58 5.80 1.56 -7.97
CA ALA A 58 6.38 2.88 -7.75
C ALA A 58 7.90 2.81 -7.55
N LEU A 59 8.37 1.94 -6.66
CA LEU A 59 9.79 1.78 -6.39
C LEU A 59 10.56 1.23 -7.59
N ARG A 60 9.97 0.31 -8.37
CA ARG A 60 10.60 -0.21 -9.60
C ARG A 60 10.83 0.90 -10.61
N VAL A 61 9.81 1.72 -10.87
CA VAL A 61 9.91 2.87 -11.78
C VAL A 61 10.92 3.88 -11.25
N ARG A 62 10.85 4.23 -9.96
CA ARG A 62 11.69 5.28 -9.38
C ARG A 62 13.18 4.89 -9.29
N LEU A 63 13.47 3.62 -9.06
CA LEU A 63 14.82 3.08 -8.87
C LEU A 63 15.40 2.41 -10.11
N ASP A 64 14.61 2.33 -11.20
CA ASP A 64 14.91 1.60 -12.43
C ASP A 64 15.44 0.18 -12.13
N SER A 65 14.59 -0.64 -11.51
CA SER A 65 15.00 -1.92 -10.93
C SER A 65 13.88 -2.96 -10.92
N GLU A 66 14.20 -4.19 -11.29
CA GLU A 66 13.29 -5.36 -11.22
C GLU A 66 13.52 -6.23 -9.97
N GLN A 67 14.19 -5.68 -8.95
CA GLN A 67 14.46 -6.42 -7.72
C GLN A 67 13.18 -6.70 -6.92
N GLN A 68 13.25 -7.71 -6.06
CA GLN A 68 12.17 -8.02 -5.10
C GLN A 68 11.90 -6.83 -4.17
N LEU A 69 10.62 -6.66 -3.78
CA LEU A 69 10.15 -5.60 -2.89
C LEU A 69 11.03 -5.35 -1.64
N VAL A 70 11.54 -6.41 -0.99
CA VAL A 70 12.43 -6.26 0.17
C VAL A 70 13.72 -5.49 -0.16
N LYS A 71 14.30 -5.73 -1.33
CA LYS A 71 15.52 -5.05 -1.80
C LYS A 71 15.20 -3.62 -2.24
N LEU A 72 14.04 -3.42 -2.88
CA LEU A 72 13.56 -2.09 -3.28
C LEU A 72 13.34 -1.18 -2.07
N ILE A 73 12.63 -1.66 -1.03
CA ILE A 73 12.44 -0.91 0.22
C ILE A 73 13.78 -0.56 0.86
N GLY A 74 14.67 -1.56 0.99
CA GLY A 74 15.99 -1.35 1.59
C GLY A 74 16.85 -0.37 0.78
N ARG A 75 16.77 -0.38 -0.56
CA ARG A 75 17.47 0.59 -1.40
C ARG A 75 16.87 1.99 -1.25
N ALA A 76 15.55 2.13 -1.34
CA ALA A 76 14.88 3.42 -1.15
C ALA A 76 15.18 4.05 0.21
N GLN A 77 15.26 3.24 1.27
CA GLN A 77 15.67 3.68 2.60
C GLN A 77 17.13 4.17 2.62
N ARG A 78 18.07 3.36 2.10
CA ARG A 78 19.49 3.75 2.02
C ARG A 78 19.72 5.00 1.19
N ASP A 79 18.97 5.17 0.11
CA ASP A 79 19.04 6.31 -0.80
C ASP A 79 18.30 7.55 -0.25
N GLY A 80 17.68 7.45 0.93
CA GLY A 80 16.97 8.55 1.60
C GLY A 80 15.63 8.93 0.95
N LEU A 81 15.09 8.09 0.06
CA LEU A 81 13.81 8.34 -0.62
C LEU A 81 12.60 8.10 0.29
N ILE A 82 12.75 7.23 1.30
CA ILE A 82 11.74 6.95 2.31
C ILE A 82 12.36 6.95 3.71
N THR A 83 11.55 7.26 4.72
CA THR A 83 11.99 7.25 6.12
C THR A 83 12.12 5.82 6.67
N ASP A 84 12.89 5.67 7.76
CA ASP A 84 13.00 4.40 8.50
C ASP A 84 11.64 3.90 9.01
N GLN A 85 10.76 4.83 9.38
CA GLN A 85 9.41 4.51 9.84
C GLN A 85 8.59 3.87 8.70
N TRP A 86 8.63 4.44 7.50
CA TRP A 86 7.95 3.88 6.34
C TRP A 86 8.56 2.54 5.92
N ALA A 87 9.89 2.43 5.89
CA ALA A 87 10.57 1.16 5.58
C ALA A 87 10.14 0.05 6.54
N THR A 88 10.08 0.35 7.85
CA THR A 88 9.61 -0.59 8.88
C THR A 88 8.17 -1.05 8.63
N ARG A 89 7.25 -0.12 8.37
CA ARG A 89 5.83 -0.43 8.08
C ARG A 89 5.70 -1.27 6.81
N LEU A 90 6.42 -0.92 5.74
CA LEU A 90 6.39 -1.65 4.48
C LEU A 90 6.98 -3.07 4.63
N HIS A 91 8.04 -3.23 5.41
CA HIS A 91 8.57 -4.56 5.72
C HIS A 91 7.57 -5.42 6.50
N ALA A 92 6.93 -4.86 7.54
CA ALA A 92 5.89 -5.55 8.29
C ALA A 92 4.72 -5.98 7.38
N ALA A 93 4.19 -5.05 6.58
CA ALA A 93 3.11 -5.32 5.63
C ALA A 93 3.49 -6.39 4.59
N ARG A 94 4.73 -6.35 4.06
CA ARG A 94 5.26 -7.38 3.16
C ARG A 94 5.31 -8.76 3.81
N HIS A 95 5.66 -8.86 5.10
CA HIS A 95 5.66 -10.14 5.80
C HIS A 95 4.26 -10.74 5.85
N VAL A 96 3.26 -9.96 6.25
CA VAL A 96 1.86 -10.42 6.27
C VAL A 96 1.38 -10.81 4.86
N ARG A 97 1.73 -10.03 3.84
CA ARG A 97 1.43 -10.34 2.43
C ARG A 97 2.03 -11.67 1.98
N ASN A 98 3.25 -11.98 2.40
CA ASN A 98 3.92 -13.24 2.07
C ASN A 98 3.27 -14.43 2.79
N ASP A 99 2.88 -14.28 4.06
CA ASP A 99 2.22 -15.35 4.79
C ASP A 99 0.85 -15.68 4.17
N LEU A 100 0.10 -14.67 3.73
CA LEU A 100 -1.14 -14.89 3.00
C LEU A 100 -0.89 -15.54 1.63
N ALA A 101 0.06 -15.04 0.83
CA ALA A 101 0.38 -15.59 -0.48
C ALA A 101 0.86 -17.06 -0.42
N HIS A 102 1.43 -17.48 0.70
CA HIS A 102 1.86 -18.87 0.95
C HIS A 102 0.88 -19.67 1.79
N ALA A 103 -0.35 -19.18 2.00
CA ALA A 103 -1.40 -19.86 2.76
C ALA A 103 -0.97 -20.29 4.18
N ARG A 104 -0.06 -19.53 4.80
CA ARG A 104 0.37 -19.72 6.20
C ARG A 104 -0.56 -19.04 7.19
N GLN A 105 -1.26 -18.00 6.73
CA GLN A 105 -2.31 -17.31 7.46
C GLN A 105 -3.39 -16.88 6.45
N GLN A 106 -4.66 -17.21 6.72
CA GLN A 106 -5.80 -16.86 5.87
C GLN A 106 -6.79 -15.93 6.58
N ASP A 107 -6.44 -15.41 7.75
CA ASP A 107 -7.34 -14.51 8.48
C ASP A 107 -7.54 -13.20 7.71
N ALA A 108 -8.79 -12.78 7.61
CA ALA A 108 -9.14 -11.48 7.08
C ALA A 108 -8.49 -10.35 7.90
N TRP A 109 -8.01 -9.31 7.22
CA TRP A 109 -7.41 -8.16 7.89
C TRP A 109 -8.50 -7.27 8.50
N THR A 110 -8.20 -6.71 9.67
CA THR A 110 -9.04 -5.65 10.25
C THR A 110 -8.80 -4.31 9.58
N VAL A 111 -9.74 -3.36 9.75
CA VAL A 111 -9.52 -1.96 9.36
C VAL A 111 -8.23 -1.42 9.98
N GLY A 112 -7.97 -1.74 11.25
CA GLY A 112 -6.78 -1.30 11.97
C GLY A 112 -5.47 -1.88 11.42
N MET A 113 -5.53 -3.00 10.70
CA MET A 113 -4.39 -3.59 9.99
C MET A 113 -4.22 -2.98 8.60
N ALA A 114 -5.30 -2.88 7.82
CA ALA A 114 -5.21 -2.45 6.42
C ALA A 114 -5.00 -0.93 6.28
N ALA A 115 -5.75 -0.11 7.02
CA ALA A 115 -5.74 1.34 6.85
C ALA A 115 -4.33 1.96 7.01
N PRO A 116 -3.50 1.56 8.00
CA PRO A 116 -2.13 2.06 8.10
C PRO A 116 -1.23 1.67 6.92
N VAL A 117 -1.45 0.50 6.30
CA VAL A 117 -0.70 0.05 5.12
C VAL A 117 -1.06 0.91 3.92
N LEU A 118 -2.34 1.15 3.68
CA LEU A 118 -2.80 2.03 2.59
C LEU A 118 -2.33 3.47 2.80
N ALA A 119 -2.45 4.00 4.02
CA ALA A 119 -1.94 5.33 4.36
C ALA A 119 -0.45 5.45 4.03
N THR A 120 0.36 4.48 4.49
CA THR A 120 1.80 4.42 4.20
C THR A 120 2.08 4.36 2.70
N ALA A 121 1.31 3.56 1.94
CA ALA A 121 1.48 3.46 0.49
C ALA A 121 1.21 4.80 -0.21
N HIS A 122 0.12 5.48 0.15
CA HIS A 122 -0.22 6.80 -0.39
C HIS A 122 0.82 7.86 -0.02
N GLU A 123 1.26 7.91 1.24
CA GLU A 123 2.29 8.85 1.71
C GLU A 123 3.63 8.64 1.00
N VAL A 124 4.09 7.38 0.91
CA VAL A 124 5.34 7.04 0.22
C VAL A 124 5.26 7.42 -1.24
N ILE A 125 4.19 7.06 -1.95
CA ILE A 125 4.06 7.37 -3.38
C ILE A 125 3.98 8.88 -3.61
N ALA A 126 3.28 9.63 -2.76
CA ALA A 126 3.25 11.09 -2.84
C ALA A 126 4.64 11.73 -2.66
N VAL A 127 5.51 11.18 -1.82
CA VAL A 127 6.90 11.65 -1.68
C VAL A 127 7.79 11.22 -2.85
N LEU A 128 7.57 10.03 -3.41
CA LEU A 128 8.33 9.59 -4.59
C LEU A 128 8.00 10.39 -5.85
N TYR A 129 6.76 10.90 -5.94
CA TYR A 129 6.22 11.65 -7.07
C TYR A 129 5.45 12.90 -6.60
N PRO A 130 6.14 13.95 -6.12
CA PRO A 130 5.48 15.18 -5.71
C PRO A 130 4.89 15.93 -6.91
N ASP A 131 3.81 16.68 -6.69
CA ASP A 131 3.26 17.63 -7.67
C ASP A 131 4.20 18.82 -7.95
#